data_AF-A0A1I6RPM1-F1
#
_entry.id   AF-A0A1I6RPM1-F1
#
_cell.length_a   1.000
_cell.length_b   1.000
_cell.length_c   1.000
_cell.angle_alpha   90.00
_cell.angle_beta   90.00
_cell.angle_gamma   90.00
#
_symmetry.space_group_name_H-M   'P 1'
#
loop_
_entity.id
_entity.type
_entity.pdbx_description
1 polymer ?
#
loop_
_entity_poly.entity_id
_entity_poly.type
_entity_poly.pdbx_seq_one_letter_code
_entity_poly.pdbx_strand_id
1 'polypeptide(L)'
;MKIFLKSREAILSLAILALLVLIASRFPAFVEPGNLARVFTDTSPLILLALGQTVVILTRCIDLSVAANLALTGMVCAMLNAAYPGVPVAVILVLALAMGAVMGMINGLMVWKLNIPPIVVTLGTMTIYRGIIFVISGGAWVNAHEMSHAFTGFPRAELLGLPVLAWIAIFVTGLFFLGIARTPLGRAFYAVGGNPHAAVYTGIDVGKTQFMAFTLSGMLAGLTGYLWVARYSVAYVDIAGGFELEVVAACVIGGISIAGGAGTILGTLLGALFLGIVKNALPVVDISPFWQLAISGTAIIVAVAFNSRSARSKGRIILKRAEGHA
;
A
#
# COMPACT_ATOMS: atom_id res chain seq x y z
N MET A 1 -24.40 -17.42 -11.90
CA MET A 1 -23.82 -16.30 -12.69
C MET A 1 -24.19 -14.89 -12.18
N LYS A 2 -25.46 -14.59 -11.85
CA LYS A 2 -25.89 -13.23 -11.40
C LYS A 2 -25.35 -12.76 -10.02
N ILE A 3 -24.91 -13.67 -9.14
CA ILE A 3 -24.32 -13.33 -7.83
C ILE A 3 -22.82 -13.01 -7.97
N PHE A 4 -22.11 -13.67 -8.89
CA PHE A 4 -20.68 -13.47 -9.12
C PHE A 4 -20.40 -12.08 -9.70
N LEU A 5 -21.27 -11.59 -10.59
CA LEU A 5 -21.20 -10.22 -11.13
C LEU A 5 -21.57 -9.12 -10.12
N LYS A 6 -21.92 -9.46 -8.87
CA LYS A 6 -22.31 -8.50 -7.83
C LYS A 6 -21.18 -8.19 -6.85
N SER A 7 -20.12 -8.99 -6.79
CA SER A 7 -18.94 -8.69 -5.97
C SER A 7 -17.97 -7.78 -6.74
N ARG A 8 -17.50 -6.71 -6.08
CA ARG A 8 -16.54 -5.77 -6.66
C ARG A 8 -15.24 -6.46 -7.09
N GLU A 9 -14.83 -7.47 -6.31
CA GLU A 9 -13.67 -8.31 -6.61
C GLU A 9 -13.81 -9.03 -7.95
N ALA A 10 -14.96 -9.61 -8.25
CA ALA A 10 -15.17 -10.32 -9.51
C ALA A 10 -15.17 -9.37 -10.73
N ILE A 11 -15.71 -8.16 -10.58
CA ILE A 11 -15.65 -7.13 -11.63
C ILE A 11 -14.19 -6.76 -11.90
N LEU A 12 -13.40 -6.56 -10.85
CA LEU A 12 -11.99 -6.22 -10.98
C LEU A 12 -11.16 -7.38 -11.55
N SER A 13 -11.41 -8.62 -11.12
CA SER A 13 -10.79 -9.81 -11.72
C SER A 13 -11.14 -9.95 -13.21
N LEU A 14 -12.39 -9.67 -13.59
CA LEU A 14 -12.81 -9.67 -15.00
C LEU A 14 -12.12 -8.55 -15.79
N ALA A 15 -11.96 -7.37 -15.19
CA ALA A 15 -11.22 -6.27 -15.81
C ALA A 15 -9.74 -6.62 -16.03
N ILE A 16 -9.09 -7.27 -15.05
CA ILE A 16 -7.73 -7.80 -15.18
C ILE A 16 -7.66 -8.83 -16.32
N LEU A 17 -8.60 -9.78 -16.36
CA LEU A 17 -8.63 -10.80 -17.39
C LEU A 17 -8.82 -10.18 -18.78
N ALA A 18 -9.72 -9.22 -18.92
CA ALA A 18 -9.92 -8.48 -20.16
C ALA A 18 -8.66 -7.71 -20.59
N LEU A 19 -7.97 -7.07 -19.64
CA LEU A 19 -6.70 -6.39 -19.89
C LEU A 19 -5.62 -7.36 -20.36
N LEU A 20 -5.49 -8.53 -19.73
CA LEU A 20 -4.53 -9.56 -20.13
C LEU A 20 -4.83 -10.09 -21.53
N VAL A 21 -6.09 -10.34 -21.87
CA VAL A 21 -6.48 -10.77 -23.24
C VAL A 21 -6.14 -9.69 -24.27
N LEU A 22 -6.40 -8.42 -23.96
CA LEU A 22 -6.06 -7.30 -24.84
C LEU A 22 -4.54 -7.23 -25.08
N ILE A 23 -3.73 -7.33 -24.02
CA ILE A 23 -2.27 -7.30 -24.14
C ILE A 23 -1.78 -8.53 -24.89
N ALA A 24 -2.27 -9.73 -24.57
CA ALA A 24 -1.90 -10.97 -25.24
C ALA A 24 -2.21 -10.94 -26.75
N SER A 25 -3.28 -10.25 -27.16
CA SER A 25 -3.60 -10.09 -28.59
C SER A 25 -2.56 -9.28 -29.37
N ARG A 26 -1.76 -8.45 -28.68
CA ARG A 26 -0.68 -7.66 -29.27
C ARG A 26 0.70 -8.25 -29.00
N PHE A 27 0.91 -8.77 -27.79
CA PHE A 27 2.17 -9.34 -27.34
C PHE A 27 1.89 -10.64 -26.56
N PRO A 28 1.78 -11.79 -27.26
CA PRO A 28 1.45 -13.08 -26.63
C PRO A 28 2.44 -13.49 -25.54
N ALA A 29 3.71 -13.13 -25.68
CA ALA A 29 4.75 -13.42 -24.69
C ALA A 29 4.50 -12.74 -23.33
N PHE A 30 3.60 -11.74 -23.25
CA PHE A 30 3.25 -11.09 -21.98
C PHE A 30 2.60 -12.06 -20.99
N VAL A 31 1.77 -12.97 -21.47
CA VAL A 31 1.00 -13.91 -20.63
C VAL A 31 1.72 -15.22 -20.38
N GLU A 32 2.97 -15.35 -20.84
CA GLU A 32 3.80 -16.50 -20.51
C GLU A 32 4.01 -16.59 -18.99
N PRO A 33 3.98 -17.80 -18.40
CA PRO A 33 4.11 -17.97 -16.95
C PRO A 33 5.33 -17.27 -16.34
N GLY A 34 6.47 -17.29 -17.03
CA GLY A 34 7.69 -16.61 -16.59
C GLY A 34 7.56 -15.09 -16.57
N ASN A 35 6.86 -14.50 -17.54
CA ASN A 35 6.61 -13.05 -17.55
C ASN A 35 5.57 -12.67 -16.50
N LEU A 36 4.50 -13.44 -16.32
CA LEU A 36 3.51 -13.21 -15.25
C LEU A 36 4.14 -13.29 -13.85
N ALA A 37 5.07 -14.22 -13.63
CA ALA A 37 5.86 -14.29 -12.40
C ALA A 37 6.71 -13.03 -12.16
N ARG A 38 7.34 -12.50 -13.21
CA ARG A 38 8.09 -11.23 -13.14
C ARG A 38 7.18 -10.05 -12.84
N VAL A 39 6.06 -9.91 -13.56
CA VAL A 39 5.04 -8.88 -13.32
C VAL A 39 4.53 -8.93 -11.88
N PHE A 40 4.21 -10.12 -11.36
CA PHE A 40 3.80 -10.27 -9.97
C PHE A 40 4.90 -9.80 -9.01
N THR A 41 6.15 -10.22 -9.27
CA THR A 41 7.30 -9.81 -8.47
C THR A 41 7.47 -8.29 -8.50
N ASP A 42 7.44 -7.64 -9.68
CA ASP A 42 7.50 -6.17 -9.84
C ASP A 42 6.38 -5.44 -9.09
N THR A 43 5.22 -6.10 -8.94
CA THR A 43 4.06 -5.57 -8.23
C THR A 43 4.11 -5.80 -6.71
N SER A 44 4.96 -6.72 -6.23
CA SER A 44 5.08 -7.05 -4.79
C SER A 44 5.30 -5.85 -3.87
N PRO A 45 6.17 -4.85 -4.18
CA PRO A 45 6.30 -3.67 -3.34
C PRO A 45 5.01 -2.84 -3.25
N LEU A 46 4.25 -2.75 -4.35
CA LEU A 46 2.96 -2.05 -4.38
C LEU A 46 1.95 -2.80 -3.51
N ILE A 47 1.90 -4.13 -3.59
CA ILE A 47 1.03 -4.97 -2.75
C ILE A 47 1.33 -4.74 -1.27
N LEU A 48 2.61 -4.83 -0.87
CA LEU A 48 3.01 -4.65 0.54
C LEU A 48 2.58 -3.30 1.09
N LEU A 49 2.88 -2.21 0.38
CA LEU A 49 2.47 -0.87 0.82
C LEU A 49 0.95 -0.69 0.80
N ALA A 50 0.26 -1.22 -0.21
CA ALA A 50 -1.20 -1.12 -0.32
C ALA A 50 -1.91 -1.86 0.81
N LEU A 51 -1.37 -2.98 1.30
CA LEU A 51 -1.90 -3.66 2.49
C LEU A 51 -1.75 -2.81 3.75
N GLY A 52 -0.61 -2.12 3.92
CA GLY A 52 -0.40 -1.15 4.99
C GLY A 52 -1.37 0.03 4.90
N GLN A 53 -1.49 0.60 3.71
CA GLN A 53 -2.41 1.70 3.45
C GLN A 53 -3.88 1.29 3.61
N THR A 54 -4.23 0.04 3.35
CA THR A 54 -5.59 -0.50 3.53
C THR A 54 -6.05 -0.31 4.96
N VAL A 55 -5.26 -0.70 5.96
CA VAL A 55 -5.66 -0.56 7.36
C VAL A 55 -5.78 0.92 7.78
N VAL A 56 -4.94 1.80 7.23
CA VAL A 56 -4.99 3.24 7.47
C VAL A 56 -6.27 3.84 6.87
N ILE A 57 -6.59 3.55 5.62
CA ILE A 57 -7.79 4.03 4.93
C ILE A 57 -9.05 3.50 5.62
N LEU A 58 -9.06 2.23 6.05
CA LEU A 58 -10.18 1.68 6.80
C LEU A 58 -10.50 2.53 8.04
N THR A 59 -9.50 3.13 8.70
CA THR A 59 -9.68 4.02 9.86
C THR A 59 -9.97 5.50 9.53
N ARG A 60 -10.31 5.84 8.27
CA ARG A 60 -10.51 7.22 7.77
C ARG A 60 -9.25 8.08 7.72
N CYS A 61 -8.09 7.45 7.66
CA CYS A 61 -6.81 8.14 7.55
C CYS A 61 -6.19 7.87 6.17
N ILE A 62 -5.23 8.68 5.77
CA ILE A 62 -4.40 8.43 4.58
C ILE A 62 -2.96 8.67 5.02
N ASP A 63 -2.09 7.68 4.82
CA ASP A 63 -0.66 7.83 5.03
C ASP A 63 0.06 8.12 3.71
N LEU A 64 0.40 9.38 3.49
CA LEU A 64 1.20 9.79 2.32
C LEU A 64 2.71 9.63 2.58
N SER A 65 3.12 9.42 3.83
CA SER A 65 4.53 9.28 4.19
C SER A 65 5.10 7.90 3.90
N VAL A 66 4.27 6.92 3.52
CA VAL A 66 4.68 5.52 3.29
C VAL A 66 5.84 5.37 2.30
N ALA A 67 5.86 6.18 1.23
CA ALA A 67 6.93 6.14 0.25
C ALA A 67 8.23 6.79 0.78
N ALA A 68 8.12 7.86 1.56
CA ALA A 68 9.28 8.48 2.22
C ALA A 68 9.84 7.60 3.35
N ASN A 69 8.98 6.82 4.03
CA ASN A 69 9.39 5.82 5.00
C ASN A 69 10.15 4.66 4.33
N LEU A 70 9.61 4.12 3.23
CA LEU A 70 10.30 3.17 2.36
C LEU A 70 11.68 3.71 1.95
N ALA A 71 11.74 4.96 1.50
CA ALA A 71 12.98 5.57 1.04
C ALA A 71 14.02 5.72 2.17
N LEU A 72 13.60 6.21 3.34
CA LEU A 72 14.51 6.41 4.48
C LEU A 72 15.03 5.09 5.04
N THR A 73 14.13 4.14 5.26
CA THR A 73 14.49 2.80 5.74
C THR A 73 15.39 2.07 4.75
N GLY A 74 15.08 2.15 3.45
CA GLY A 74 15.91 1.61 2.38
C GLY A 74 17.31 2.24 2.34
N MET A 75 17.41 3.56 2.43
CA MET A 75 18.70 4.27 2.47
C MET A 75 19.54 3.86 3.67
N VAL A 76 18.96 3.82 4.87
CA VAL A 76 19.69 3.42 6.08
C VAL A 76 20.15 1.97 6.00
N CYS A 77 19.31 1.07 5.48
CA CYS A 77 19.71 -0.33 5.26
C CYS A 77 20.86 -0.44 4.26
N ALA A 78 20.83 0.35 3.18
CA ALA A 78 21.89 0.40 2.19
C ALA A 78 23.21 0.90 2.78
N MET A 79 23.18 2.02 3.50
CA MET A 79 24.36 2.60 4.14
C MET A 79 24.94 1.67 5.20
N LEU A 80 24.10 1.03 6.01
CA LEU A 80 24.55 0.07 7.01
C LEU A 80 25.26 -1.12 6.35
N ASN A 81 24.71 -1.65 5.27
CA ASN A 81 25.31 -2.77 4.55
C ASN A 81 26.58 -2.36 3.79
N ALA A 82 26.66 -1.12 3.27
CA ALA A 82 27.86 -0.58 2.65
C ALA A 82 28.99 -0.40 3.66
N ALA A 83 28.67 0.13 4.85
CA ALA A 83 29.64 0.30 5.93
C ALA A 83 30.06 -1.03 6.58
N TYR A 84 29.14 -1.98 6.71
CA TYR A 84 29.36 -3.27 7.35
C TYR A 84 28.81 -4.43 6.49
N PRO A 85 29.51 -4.84 5.42
CA PRO A 85 29.02 -5.88 4.50
C PRO A 85 28.78 -7.26 5.13
N GLY A 86 29.37 -7.52 6.30
CA GLY A 86 29.22 -8.77 7.05
C GLY A 86 27.96 -8.85 7.92
N VAL A 87 27.16 -7.78 8.01
CA VAL A 87 25.92 -7.80 8.80
C VAL A 87 24.93 -8.79 8.18
N PRO A 88 24.38 -9.75 8.97
CA PRO A 88 23.40 -10.69 8.45
C PRO A 88 22.14 -9.99 7.95
N VAL A 89 21.59 -10.46 6.83
CA VAL A 89 20.35 -9.93 6.24
C VAL A 89 19.18 -9.94 7.23
N ALA A 90 19.12 -10.93 8.12
CA ALA A 90 18.10 -11.00 9.16
C ALA A 90 18.12 -9.78 10.10
N VAL A 91 19.31 -9.27 10.44
CA VAL A 91 19.47 -8.08 11.30
C VAL A 91 18.96 -6.84 10.56
N ILE A 92 19.30 -6.73 9.26
CA ILE A 92 18.83 -5.63 8.41
C ILE A 92 17.30 -5.66 8.27
N LEU A 93 16.70 -6.83 8.10
CA LEU A 93 15.24 -6.99 8.05
C LEU A 93 14.56 -6.54 9.35
N VAL A 94 15.09 -6.95 10.50
CA VAL A 94 14.54 -6.53 11.80
C VAL A 94 14.69 -5.02 11.99
N LEU A 95 15.84 -4.45 11.61
CA LEU A 95 16.05 -3.00 11.65
C LEU A 95 15.07 -2.27 10.74
N ALA A 96 14.87 -2.76 9.51
CA ALA A 96 13.95 -2.18 8.54
C ALA A 96 12.51 -2.16 9.09
N LEU A 97 12.04 -3.29 9.63
CA LEU A 97 10.73 -3.40 10.28
C LEU A 97 10.60 -2.45 11.48
N ALA A 98 11.61 -2.41 12.35
CA ALA A 98 11.60 -1.59 13.55
C ALA A 98 11.59 -0.08 13.22
N MET A 99 12.47 0.36 12.32
CA MET A 99 12.50 1.76 11.90
C MET A 99 11.20 2.18 11.21
N GLY A 100 10.70 1.34 10.30
CA GLY A 100 9.43 1.60 9.64
C GLY A 100 8.28 1.72 10.64
N ALA A 101 8.22 0.81 11.62
CA ALA A 101 7.23 0.84 12.69
C ALA A 101 7.34 2.11 13.53
N VAL A 102 8.56 2.54 13.93
CA VAL A 102 8.78 3.77 14.70
C VAL A 102 8.29 5.00 13.94
N MET A 103 8.57 5.10 12.63
CA MET A 103 8.09 6.19 11.80
C MET A 103 6.55 6.18 11.70
N GLY A 104 5.95 5.00 11.55
CA GLY A 104 4.50 4.82 11.63
C GLY A 104 3.92 5.25 12.99
N MET A 105 4.58 4.87 14.09
CA MET A 105 4.18 5.26 15.45
C MET A 105 4.23 6.76 15.65
N ILE A 106 5.23 7.46 15.08
CA ILE A 106 5.31 8.94 15.15
C ILE A 106 4.04 9.55 14.52
N ASN A 107 3.68 9.13 13.30
CA ASN A 107 2.45 9.60 12.65
C ASN A 107 1.20 9.26 13.47
N GLY A 108 1.09 8.01 13.89
CA GLY A 108 -0.03 7.53 14.69
C GLY A 108 -0.19 8.28 16.02
N LEU A 109 0.92 8.63 16.68
CA LEU A 109 0.93 9.35 17.94
C LEU A 109 0.47 10.81 17.75
N MET A 110 0.92 11.48 16.69
CA MET A 110 0.48 12.83 16.36
C MET A 110 -1.02 12.86 16.03
N VAL A 111 -1.50 11.88 15.27
CA VAL A 111 -2.94 11.76 14.96
C VAL A 111 -3.74 11.47 16.23
N TRP A 112 -3.30 10.51 17.05
CA TRP A 112 -4.04 10.08 18.24
C TRP A 112 -4.00 11.10 19.38
N LYS A 113 -2.81 11.52 19.83
CA LYS A 113 -2.65 12.34 21.04
C LYS A 113 -2.74 13.83 20.78
N LEU A 114 -2.27 14.29 19.62
CA LEU A 114 -2.27 15.71 19.28
C LEU A 114 -3.51 16.12 18.46
N ASN A 115 -4.35 15.16 18.05
CA ASN A 115 -5.54 15.38 17.22
C ASN A 115 -5.25 16.17 15.93
N ILE A 116 -4.04 16.03 15.38
CA ILE A 116 -3.66 16.69 14.14
C ILE A 116 -4.28 15.89 12.97
N PRO A 117 -4.88 16.56 11.96
CA PRO A 117 -5.42 15.87 10.80
C PRO A 117 -4.39 14.94 10.13
N PRO A 118 -4.72 13.67 9.83
CA PRO A 118 -3.76 12.67 9.32
C PRO A 118 -3.01 13.07 8.04
N ILE A 119 -3.68 13.75 7.13
CA ILE A 119 -3.08 14.21 5.86
C ILE A 119 -1.97 15.25 6.16
N VAL A 120 -2.19 16.15 7.11
CA VAL A 120 -1.20 17.18 7.49
C VAL A 120 0.02 16.53 8.14
N VAL A 121 -0.21 15.59 9.07
CA VAL A 121 0.87 14.84 9.72
C VAL A 121 1.72 14.14 8.66
N THR A 122 1.09 13.40 7.75
CA THR A 122 1.80 12.51 6.83
C THR A 122 2.47 13.25 5.67
N LEU A 123 1.92 14.37 5.20
CA LEU A 123 2.61 15.28 4.28
C LEU A 123 3.83 15.96 4.94
N GLY A 124 3.66 16.38 6.20
CA GLY A 124 4.76 16.97 6.97
C GLY A 124 5.89 15.97 7.20
N THR A 125 5.57 14.78 7.70
CA THR A 125 6.56 13.73 7.95
C THR A 125 7.17 13.18 6.68
N MET A 126 6.42 13.08 5.57
CA MET A 126 6.99 12.77 4.25
C MET A 126 8.15 13.72 3.89
N THR A 127 7.93 15.03 4.06
CA THR A 127 8.94 16.05 3.74
C THR A 127 10.13 15.99 4.71
N ILE A 128 9.87 15.81 6.01
CA ILE A 128 10.92 15.65 7.03
C ILE A 128 11.77 14.42 6.73
N TYR A 129 11.16 13.28 6.43
CA TYR A 129 11.88 12.04 6.12
C TYR A 129 12.74 12.19 4.88
N ARG A 130 12.23 12.82 3.80
CA ARG A 130 13.04 13.15 2.62
C ARG A 130 14.24 14.04 2.96
N GLY A 131 14.05 15.05 3.81
CA GLY A 131 15.14 15.91 4.32
C GLY A 131 16.18 15.11 5.12
N ILE A 132 15.74 14.22 6.00
CA ILE A 132 16.65 13.34 6.77
C ILE A 132 17.47 12.47 5.82
N ILE A 133 16.86 11.88 4.78
CA ILE A 133 17.58 11.08 3.77
C ILE A 133 18.70 11.90 3.14
N PHE A 134 18.42 13.14 2.74
CA PHE A 134 19.42 14.03 2.17
C PHE A 134 20.57 14.30 3.15
N VAL A 135 20.26 14.61 4.41
CA VAL A 135 21.27 14.93 5.44
C VAL A 135 22.16 13.72 5.74
N ILE A 136 21.59 12.53 5.92
CA ILE A 136 22.40 11.33 6.25
C ILE A 136 23.23 10.84 5.06
N SER A 137 22.72 11.02 3.82
CA SER A 137 23.42 10.60 2.61
C SER A 137 24.41 11.64 2.09
N GLY A 138 24.33 12.90 2.54
CA GLY A 138 25.01 14.02 1.90
C GLY A 138 24.57 14.25 0.46
N GLY A 139 23.39 13.76 0.07
CA GLY A 139 22.90 13.73 -1.31
C GLY A 139 23.54 12.64 -2.20
N ALA A 140 24.43 11.82 -1.66
CA ALA A 140 25.07 10.73 -2.38
C ALA A 140 24.13 9.55 -2.61
N TRP A 141 24.47 8.73 -3.62
CA TRP A 141 23.76 7.50 -3.93
C TRP A 141 24.56 6.32 -3.40
N VAL A 142 23.88 5.29 -2.91
CA VAL A 142 24.51 3.99 -2.64
C VAL A 142 24.16 3.07 -3.80
N ASN A 143 25.19 2.61 -4.51
CA ASN A 143 25.07 1.84 -5.74
C ASN A 143 25.36 0.36 -5.52
N ALA A 144 25.07 -0.45 -6.55
CA ALA A 144 25.18 -1.90 -6.50
C ALA A 144 26.55 -2.43 -6.06
N HIS A 145 27.63 -1.75 -6.47
CA HIS A 145 29.01 -2.17 -6.16
C HIS A 145 29.39 -1.96 -4.68
N GLU A 146 28.66 -1.12 -3.96
CA GLU A 146 28.85 -0.86 -2.53
C GLU A 146 28.01 -1.83 -1.68
N MET A 147 27.09 -2.58 -2.29
CA MET A 147 26.19 -3.48 -1.60
C MET A 147 26.71 -4.92 -1.66
N SER A 148 26.76 -5.59 -0.51
CA SER A 148 27.06 -7.02 -0.42
C SER A 148 26.13 -7.89 -1.29
N HIS A 149 26.65 -9.01 -1.79
CA HIS A 149 25.87 -9.99 -2.56
C HIS A 149 24.75 -10.63 -1.73
N ALA A 150 24.94 -10.82 -0.43
CA ALA A 150 23.90 -11.33 0.46
C ALA A 150 22.71 -10.37 0.55
N PHE A 151 22.98 -9.06 0.65
CA PHE A 151 21.95 -8.03 0.70
C PHE A 151 21.11 -7.98 -0.56
N THR A 152 21.73 -7.91 -1.74
CA THR A 152 21.04 -7.82 -3.03
C THR A 152 20.49 -9.16 -3.52
N GLY A 153 21.12 -10.27 -3.12
CA GLY A 153 20.73 -11.62 -3.49
C GLY A 153 19.47 -12.09 -2.77
N PHE A 154 19.20 -11.65 -1.54
CA PHE A 154 18.08 -12.16 -0.76
C PHE A 154 16.70 -11.97 -1.42
N PRO A 155 16.29 -10.77 -1.89
CA PRO A 155 14.99 -10.62 -2.56
C PRO A 155 14.94 -11.29 -3.94
N ARG A 156 16.10 -11.48 -4.57
CA ARG A 156 16.26 -12.07 -5.91
C ARG A 156 16.35 -13.59 -5.89
N ALA A 157 16.67 -14.19 -4.74
CA ALA A 157 16.78 -15.62 -4.59
C ALA A 157 15.47 -16.29 -5.03
N GLU A 158 15.57 -17.31 -5.88
CA GLU A 158 14.40 -18.00 -6.41
C GLU A 158 14.07 -19.21 -5.54
N LEU A 159 12.79 -19.34 -5.20
CA LEU A 159 12.24 -20.48 -4.49
C LEU A 159 11.00 -20.95 -5.24
N LEU A 160 10.98 -22.21 -5.67
CA LEU A 160 9.85 -22.81 -6.40
C LEU A 160 9.40 -21.98 -7.63
N GLY A 161 10.35 -21.38 -8.35
CA GLY A 161 10.10 -20.58 -9.56
C GLY A 161 9.62 -19.14 -9.32
N LEU A 162 9.57 -18.67 -8.07
CA LEU A 162 9.27 -17.28 -7.72
C LEU A 162 10.38 -16.69 -6.84
N PRO A 163 10.76 -15.41 -7.03
CA PRO A 163 11.69 -14.73 -6.14
C PRO A 163 11.15 -14.63 -4.71
N VAL A 164 12.04 -14.64 -3.71
CA VAL A 164 11.68 -14.50 -2.28
C VAL A 164 10.84 -13.25 -2.04
N LEU A 165 11.06 -12.16 -2.77
CA LEU A 165 10.22 -10.96 -2.70
C LEU A 165 8.73 -11.24 -2.98
N ALA A 166 8.42 -12.07 -3.98
CA ALA A 166 7.06 -12.48 -4.28
C ALA A 166 6.47 -13.33 -3.14
N TRP A 167 7.24 -14.25 -2.58
CA TRP A 167 6.82 -15.06 -1.44
C TRP A 167 6.55 -14.22 -0.19
N ILE A 168 7.35 -13.20 0.09
CA ILE A 168 7.10 -12.26 1.20
C ILE A 168 5.77 -11.54 0.98
N ALA A 169 5.49 -11.07 -0.23
CA ALA A 169 4.21 -10.43 -0.54
C ALA A 169 3.02 -11.39 -0.35
N ILE A 170 3.13 -12.64 -0.80
CA ILE A 170 2.09 -13.67 -0.59
C ILE A 170 1.88 -13.94 0.91
N PHE A 171 2.97 -14.14 1.65
CA PHE A 171 2.94 -14.41 3.08
C PHE A 171 2.30 -13.26 3.88
N VAL A 172 2.74 -12.02 3.63
CA VAL A 172 2.17 -10.82 4.27
C VAL A 172 0.70 -10.64 3.90
N THR A 173 0.32 -10.89 2.64
CA THR A 173 -1.08 -10.87 2.20
C THR A 173 -1.93 -11.86 3.01
N GLY A 174 -1.45 -13.10 3.16
CA GLY A 174 -2.11 -14.13 3.96
C GLY A 174 -2.23 -13.73 5.44
N LEU A 175 -1.17 -13.16 6.01
CA LEU A 175 -1.15 -12.68 7.40
C LEU A 175 -2.14 -11.54 7.62
N PHE A 176 -2.21 -10.58 6.71
CA PHE A 176 -3.21 -9.50 6.77
C PHE A 176 -4.63 -10.06 6.58
N PHE A 177 -4.83 -10.99 5.63
CA PHE A 177 -6.14 -11.58 5.37
C PHE A 177 -6.71 -12.25 6.62
N LEU A 178 -5.90 -13.09 7.27
CA LEU A 178 -6.27 -13.72 8.54
C LEU A 178 -6.38 -12.71 9.68
N GLY A 179 -5.45 -11.75 9.76
CA GLY A 179 -5.42 -10.70 10.77
C GLY A 179 -6.72 -9.88 10.76
N ILE A 180 -7.12 -9.35 9.62
CA ILE A 180 -8.33 -8.55 9.49
C ILE A 180 -9.59 -9.39 9.68
N ALA A 181 -9.63 -10.62 9.14
CA ALA A 181 -10.82 -11.46 9.21
C ALA A 181 -11.07 -12.08 10.59
N ARG A 182 -10.01 -12.34 11.38
CA ARG A 182 -10.12 -13.14 12.61
C ARG A 182 -9.77 -12.40 13.90
N THR A 183 -9.05 -11.27 13.86
CA THR A 183 -8.62 -10.59 15.09
C THR A 183 -9.57 -9.47 15.55
N PRO A 184 -9.57 -9.13 16.86
CA PRO A 184 -10.30 -7.96 17.36
C PRO A 184 -9.83 -6.65 16.74
N LEU A 185 -8.53 -6.52 16.46
CA LEU A 185 -7.94 -5.34 15.83
C LEU A 185 -8.51 -5.13 14.41
N GLY A 186 -8.66 -6.21 13.64
CA GLY A 186 -9.32 -6.18 12.33
C GLY A 186 -10.75 -5.63 12.39
N ARG A 187 -11.55 -6.11 13.34
CA ARG A 187 -12.92 -5.60 13.57
C ARG A 187 -12.93 -4.14 14.03
N ALA A 188 -11.95 -3.75 14.86
CA ALA A 188 -11.81 -2.37 15.30
C ALA A 188 -11.54 -1.41 14.13
N PHE A 189 -10.69 -1.78 13.17
CA PHE A 189 -10.45 -0.96 11.97
C PHE A 189 -11.74 -0.67 11.20
N TYR A 190 -12.60 -1.67 10.97
CA TYR A 190 -13.89 -1.45 10.32
C TYR A 190 -14.87 -0.65 11.17
N ALA A 191 -14.95 -0.92 12.48
CA ALA A 191 -15.88 -0.23 13.37
C ALA A 191 -15.55 1.28 13.47
N VAL A 192 -14.27 1.60 13.69
CA VAL A 192 -13.77 2.98 13.72
C VAL A 192 -14.02 3.68 12.39
N GLY A 193 -13.78 2.99 11.28
CA GLY A 193 -14.05 3.50 9.94
C GLY A 193 -15.51 3.76 9.62
N GLY A 194 -16.40 2.87 10.03
CA GLY A 194 -17.82 2.94 9.72
C GLY A 194 -18.50 4.05 10.50
N ASN A 195 -18.29 4.08 11.82
CA ASN A 195 -18.81 5.12 12.69
C ASN A 195 -17.93 5.26 13.96
N PRO A 196 -17.02 6.25 14.00
CA PRO A 196 -16.16 6.50 15.15
C PRO A 196 -16.93 6.72 16.46
N HIS A 197 -18.08 7.41 16.41
CA HIS A 197 -18.90 7.64 17.60
C HIS A 197 -19.49 6.33 18.13
N ALA A 198 -20.04 5.49 17.25
CA ALA A 198 -20.55 4.18 17.65
C ALA A 198 -19.43 3.25 18.16
N ALA A 199 -18.24 3.33 17.58
CA ALA A 199 -17.07 2.56 18.04
C ALA A 199 -16.73 2.87 19.51
N VAL A 200 -16.76 4.15 19.90
CA VAL A 200 -16.54 4.58 21.30
C VAL A 200 -17.61 4.00 22.24
N TYR A 201 -18.90 4.02 21.85
CA TYR A 201 -19.97 3.41 22.66
C TYR A 201 -19.82 1.88 22.82
N THR A 202 -19.12 1.22 21.90
CA THR A 202 -18.78 -0.21 21.99
C THR A 202 -17.45 -0.49 22.71
N GLY A 203 -16.81 0.54 23.30
CA GLY A 203 -15.56 0.41 24.05
C GLY A 203 -14.30 0.36 23.18
N ILE A 204 -14.38 0.70 21.88
CA ILE A 204 -13.24 0.74 20.98
C ILE A 204 -12.62 2.14 21.00
N ASP A 205 -11.34 2.21 21.39
CA ASP A 205 -10.56 3.45 21.34
C ASP A 205 -10.15 3.75 19.89
N VAL A 206 -10.78 4.78 19.32
CA VAL A 206 -10.54 5.26 17.95
C VAL A 206 -9.08 5.60 17.74
N GLY A 207 -8.47 6.29 18.69
CA GLY A 207 -7.12 6.82 18.56
C GLY A 207 -6.05 5.73 18.68
N LYS A 208 -6.20 4.79 19.62
CA LYS A 208 -5.33 3.60 19.68
C LYS A 208 -5.44 2.76 18.40
N THR A 209 -6.64 2.64 17.85
CA THR A 209 -6.87 1.90 16.61
C THR A 209 -6.15 2.56 15.43
N GLN A 210 -6.25 3.89 15.30
CA GLN A 210 -5.50 4.66 14.29
C GLN A 210 -3.98 4.53 14.49
N PHE A 211 -3.50 4.63 15.73
CA PHE A 211 -2.08 4.44 16.05
C PHE A 211 -1.55 3.07 15.58
N MET A 212 -2.30 2.00 15.84
CA MET A 212 -1.95 0.66 15.37
C MET A 212 -1.97 0.56 13.83
N ALA A 213 -2.93 1.21 13.16
CA ALA A 213 -2.99 1.23 11.70
C ALA A 213 -1.74 1.89 11.08
N PHE A 214 -1.34 3.06 11.58
CA PHE A 214 -0.11 3.74 11.14
C PHE A 214 1.15 2.94 11.45
N THR A 215 1.21 2.27 12.62
CA THR A 215 2.35 1.42 12.99
C THR A 215 2.51 0.24 12.02
N LEU A 216 1.41 -0.45 11.69
CA LEU A 216 1.43 -1.56 10.72
C LEU A 216 1.80 -1.09 9.31
N SER A 217 1.25 0.05 8.88
CA SER A 217 1.60 0.67 7.60
C SER A 217 3.09 1.02 7.53
N GLY A 218 3.61 1.68 8.57
CA GLY A 218 5.01 2.04 8.66
C GLY A 218 5.94 0.82 8.69
N MET A 219 5.57 -0.23 9.44
CA MET A 219 6.33 -1.48 9.48
C MET A 219 6.46 -2.13 8.09
N LEU A 220 5.36 -2.17 7.32
CA LEU A 220 5.38 -2.67 5.94
C LEU A 220 6.15 -1.74 4.99
N ALA A 221 6.09 -0.42 5.21
CA ALA A 221 6.91 0.53 4.47
C ALA A 221 8.40 0.29 4.71
N GLY A 222 8.81 0.04 5.95
CA GLY A 222 10.17 -0.31 6.31
C GLY A 222 10.65 -1.61 5.66
N LEU A 223 9.86 -2.68 5.77
CA LEU A 223 10.14 -3.95 5.09
C LEU A 223 10.30 -3.75 3.58
N THR A 224 9.39 -2.98 2.97
CA THR A 224 9.42 -2.69 1.54
C THR A 224 10.63 -1.83 1.17
N GLY A 225 11.11 -0.96 2.06
CA GLY A 225 12.31 -0.14 1.87
C GLY A 225 13.56 -0.98 1.62
N TYR A 226 13.82 -1.92 2.53
CA TYR A 226 14.91 -2.88 2.34
C TYR A 226 14.74 -3.68 1.03
N LEU A 227 13.56 -4.27 0.82
CA LEU A 227 13.30 -5.13 -0.33
C LEU A 227 13.41 -4.40 -1.67
N TRP A 228 12.96 -3.14 -1.72
CA TRP A 228 13.06 -2.27 -2.89
C TRP A 228 14.52 -2.00 -3.24
N VAL A 229 15.28 -1.47 -2.27
CA VAL A 229 16.68 -1.10 -2.50
C VAL A 229 17.54 -2.32 -2.83
N ALA A 230 17.36 -3.44 -2.12
CA ALA A 230 18.08 -4.67 -2.40
C ALA A 230 17.77 -5.23 -3.80
N ARG A 231 16.51 -5.13 -4.26
CA ARG A 231 16.12 -5.55 -5.61
C ARG A 231 16.73 -4.69 -6.71
N TYR A 232 16.61 -3.36 -6.60
CA TYR A 232 17.08 -2.44 -7.64
C TYR A 232 18.57 -2.09 -7.50
N SER A 233 19.20 -2.48 -6.39
CA SER A 233 20.61 -2.23 -6.07
C SER A 233 21.03 -0.77 -6.19
N VAL A 234 20.11 0.13 -5.83
CA VAL A 234 20.36 1.57 -5.81
C VAL A 234 19.53 2.21 -4.71
N ALA A 235 20.12 3.13 -3.96
CA ALA A 235 19.44 3.99 -3.00
C ALA A 235 19.85 5.45 -3.23
N TYR A 236 18.86 6.34 -3.32
CA TYR A 236 19.03 7.79 -3.47
C TYR A 236 17.85 8.52 -2.84
N VAL A 237 17.98 9.83 -2.67
CA VAL A 237 17.07 10.65 -1.84
C VAL A 237 15.60 10.57 -2.25
N ASP A 238 15.33 10.57 -3.54
CA ASP A 238 13.97 10.63 -4.10
C ASP A 238 13.44 9.26 -4.58
N ILE A 239 13.99 8.16 -4.08
CA ILE A 239 13.51 6.82 -4.45
C ILE A 239 12.04 6.65 -4.08
N ALA A 240 11.27 5.99 -4.95
CA ALA A 240 9.82 5.80 -4.81
C ALA A 240 8.99 7.10 -4.71
N GLY A 241 9.48 8.24 -5.20
CA GLY A 241 8.68 9.46 -5.32
C GLY A 241 7.40 9.24 -6.14
N GLY A 242 6.24 9.70 -5.63
CA GLY A 242 4.93 9.52 -6.27
C GLY A 242 4.31 8.13 -6.06
N PHE A 243 5.05 7.18 -5.49
CA PHE A 243 4.55 5.82 -5.25
C PHE A 243 3.45 5.82 -4.17
N GLU A 244 3.44 6.79 -3.25
CA GLU A 244 2.38 6.99 -2.27
C GLU A 244 1.00 7.18 -2.92
N LEU A 245 0.93 7.86 -4.08
CA LEU A 245 -0.32 8.03 -4.82
C LEU A 245 -0.73 6.74 -5.54
N GLU A 246 0.23 5.98 -6.07
CA GLU A 246 0.00 4.67 -6.68
C GLU A 246 -0.54 3.66 -5.66
N VAL A 247 -0.01 3.69 -4.43
CA VAL A 247 -0.47 2.88 -3.29
C VAL A 247 -1.91 3.20 -2.90
N VAL A 248 -2.25 4.49 -2.81
CA VAL A 248 -3.64 4.92 -2.56
C VAL A 248 -4.55 4.50 -3.72
N ALA A 249 -4.12 4.67 -4.97
CA ALA A 249 -4.87 4.25 -6.13
C ALA A 249 -5.16 2.74 -6.12
N ALA A 250 -4.17 1.91 -5.79
CA ALA A 250 -4.34 0.46 -5.67
C ALA A 250 -5.44 0.09 -4.66
N CYS A 251 -5.44 0.74 -3.49
CA CYS A 251 -6.45 0.52 -2.46
C CYS A 251 -7.86 0.92 -2.92
N VAL A 252 -7.97 2.08 -3.57
CA VAL A 252 -9.25 2.65 -3.99
C VAL A 252 -9.84 1.89 -5.19
N ILE A 253 -9.01 1.52 -6.17
CA ILE A 253 -9.40 0.62 -7.29
C ILE A 253 -9.83 -0.74 -6.75
N GLY A 254 -9.12 -1.25 -5.74
CA GLY A 254 -9.46 -2.45 -5.01
C GLY A 254 -10.80 -2.37 -4.24
N GLY A 255 -11.43 -1.19 -4.19
CA GLY A 255 -12.76 -0.99 -3.63
C GLY A 255 -12.79 -0.57 -2.17
N ILE A 256 -11.65 -0.16 -1.60
CA ILE A 256 -11.62 0.42 -0.25
C ILE A 256 -12.22 1.82 -0.30
N SER A 257 -13.16 2.08 0.61
CA SER A 257 -13.80 3.39 0.74
C SER A 257 -12.85 4.38 1.41
N ILE A 258 -12.58 5.52 0.76
CA ILE A 258 -11.83 6.64 1.37
C ILE A 258 -12.54 7.18 2.63
N ALA A 259 -13.87 7.05 2.70
CA ALA A 259 -14.65 7.40 3.89
C ALA A 259 -14.47 6.40 5.06
N GLY A 260 -13.65 5.36 4.89
CA GLY A 260 -13.37 4.33 5.88
C GLY A 260 -14.47 3.26 6.01
N GLY A 261 -14.15 2.23 6.81
CA GLY A 261 -15.13 1.23 7.28
C GLY A 261 -15.62 0.21 6.26
N ALA A 262 -15.18 0.28 5.00
CA ALA A 262 -15.56 -0.67 3.96
C ALA A 262 -14.40 -0.94 2.99
N GLY A 263 -14.20 -2.21 2.66
CA GLY A 263 -13.13 -2.69 1.77
C GLY A 263 -12.78 -4.14 2.09
N THR A 264 -11.96 -4.76 1.24
CA THR A 264 -11.42 -6.11 1.47
C THR A 264 -9.95 -6.16 1.08
N ILE A 265 -9.18 -7.02 1.73
CA ILE A 265 -7.77 -7.23 1.40
C ILE A 265 -7.60 -7.84 0.01
N LEU A 266 -8.48 -8.78 -0.36
CA LEU A 266 -8.47 -9.37 -1.70
C LEU A 266 -8.73 -8.30 -2.77
N GLY A 267 -9.64 -7.36 -2.49
CA GLY A 267 -9.84 -6.17 -3.31
C GLY A 267 -8.55 -5.37 -3.50
N THR A 268 -7.85 -5.03 -2.41
CA THR A 268 -6.54 -4.34 -2.46
C THR A 268 -5.52 -5.09 -3.30
N LEU A 269 -5.40 -6.40 -3.10
CA LEU A 269 -4.46 -7.24 -3.87
C LEU A 269 -4.77 -7.16 -5.36
N LEU A 270 -6.03 -7.32 -5.74
CA LEU A 270 -6.46 -7.21 -7.13
C LEU A 270 -6.25 -5.80 -7.69
N GLY A 271 -6.45 -4.75 -6.89
CA GLY A 271 -6.19 -3.36 -7.29
C GLY A 271 -4.71 -3.09 -7.54
N ALA A 272 -3.84 -3.58 -6.66
CA ALA A 272 -2.39 -3.52 -6.85
C ALA A 272 -1.94 -4.33 -8.07
N LEU A 273 -2.47 -5.54 -8.28
CA LEU A 273 -2.21 -6.35 -9.47
C LEU A 273 -2.68 -5.68 -10.75
N PHE A 274 -3.85 -5.04 -10.74
CA PHE A 274 -4.35 -4.28 -11.89
C PHE A 274 -3.37 -3.17 -12.27
N LEU A 275 -2.97 -2.32 -11.32
CA LEU A 275 -2.01 -1.24 -11.59
C LEU A 275 -0.62 -1.79 -11.97
N GLY A 276 -0.18 -2.87 -11.34
CA GLY A 276 1.08 -3.53 -11.66
C GLY A 276 1.12 -4.10 -13.08
N ILE A 277 0.03 -4.73 -13.53
CA ILE A 277 -0.10 -5.20 -14.92
C ILE A 277 -0.08 -4.02 -15.88
N VAL A 278 -0.82 -2.94 -15.60
CA VAL A 278 -0.80 -1.73 -16.44
C VAL A 278 0.63 -1.17 -16.53
N LYS A 279 1.32 -1.01 -15.40
CA LYS A 279 2.69 -0.49 -15.33
C LYS A 279 3.68 -1.31 -16.15
N ASN A 280 3.56 -2.64 -16.12
CA ASN A 280 4.41 -3.55 -16.89
C ASN A 280 3.98 -3.67 -18.36
N ALA A 281 2.73 -3.39 -18.68
CA ALA A 281 2.21 -3.46 -20.04
C ALA A 281 2.52 -2.20 -20.86
N LEU A 282 2.58 -1.01 -20.24
CA LEU A 282 2.85 0.24 -20.95
C LEU A 282 4.14 0.19 -21.80
N PRO A 283 5.30 -0.26 -21.27
CA PRO A 283 6.53 -0.38 -22.06
C PRO A 283 6.41 -1.37 -23.22
N VAL A 284 5.64 -2.44 -23.04
CA VAL A 284 5.45 -3.51 -24.05
C VAL A 284 4.65 -2.99 -25.25
N VAL A 285 3.90 -1.91 -25.07
CA VAL A 285 3.10 -1.24 -26.12
C VAL A 285 3.77 0.07 -26.55
N ASP A 286 5.06 0.26 -26.25
CA ASP A 286 5.85 1.46 -26.57
C ASP A 286 5.27 2.78 -25.97
N ILE A 287 4.54 2.68 -24.86
CA ILE A 287 4.04 3.83 -24.11
C ILE A 287 4.95 4.08 -22.91
N SER A 288 5.28 5.36 -22.69
CA SER A 288 6.10 5.76 -21.56
C SER A 288 5.47 5.37 -20.20
N PRO A 289 6.25 4.78 -19.26
CA PRO A 289 5.78 4.46 -17.91
C PRO A 289 5.26 5.66 -17.11
N PHE A 290 5.63 6.89 -17.47
CA PHE A 290 5.17 8.10 -16.77
C PHE A 290 3.65 8.28 -16.83
N TRP A 291 2.99 7.72 -17.86
CA TRP A 291 1.53 7.68 -17.94
C TRP A 291 0.87 6.93 -16.79
N GLN A 292 1.60 6.04 -16.11
CA GLN A 292 1.11 5.32 -14.94
C GLN A 292 0.62 6.26 -13.84
N LEU A 293 1.30 7.40 -13.61
CA LEU A 293 0.88 8.39 -12.62
C LEU A 293 -0.44 9.07 -13.01
N ALA A 294 -0.63 9.36 -14.29
CA ALA A 294 -1.88 9.92 -14.79
C ALA A 294 -3.03 8.89 -14.71
N ILE A 295 -2.75 7.62 -15.01
CA ILE A 295 -3.70 6.52 -14.92
C ILE A 295 -4.12 6.30 -13.46
N SER A 296 -3.17 6.24 -12.53
CA SER A 296 -3.45 6.05 -11.11
C SER A 296 -4.28 7.20 -10.54
N GLY A 297 -3.93 8.46 -10.85
CA GLY A 297 -4.70 9.64 -10.45
C GLY A 297 -6.13 9.66 -11.01
N THR A 298 -6.27 9.35 -12.30
CA THR A 298 -7.59 9.24 -12.96
C THR A 298 -8.43 8.12 -12.32
N ALA A 299 -7.81 6.98 -12.04
CA ALA A 299 -8.47 5.84 -11.44
C ALA A 299 -9.00 6.16 -10.03
N ILE A 300 -8.26 6.93 -9.22
CA ILE A 300 -8.75 7.42 -7.92
C ILE A 300 -10.00 8.27 -8.11
N ILE A 301 -9.96 9.27 -8.99
CA ILE A 301 -11.09 10.18 -9.23
C ILE A 301 -12.33 9.39 -9.67
N VAL A 302 -12.16 8.49 -10.63
CA VAL A 302 -13.24 7.66 -11.16
C VAL A 302 -13.84 6.78 -10.06
N ALA A 303 -13.00 6.08 -9.30
CA ALA A 303 -13.45 5.20 -8.24
C ALA A 303 -14.19 5.96 -7.12
N VAL A 304 -13.71 7.15 -6.73
CA VAL A 304 -14.40 8.01 -5.75
C VAL A 304 -15.72 8.55 -6.28
N ALA A 305 -15.78 8.95 -7.56
CA ALA A 305 -17.01 9.41 -8.20
C ALA A 305 -18.08 8.30 -8.24
N PHE A 306 -17.69 7.05 -8.52
CA PHE A 306 -18.60 5.90 -8.45
C PHE A 306 -19.00 5.56 -7.01
N ASN A 307 -18.05 5.57 -6.07
CA ASN A 307 -18.33 5.19 -4.68
C ASN A 307 -19.23 6.20 -3.97
N SER A 308 -19.02 7.51 -4.20
CA SER A 308 -19.85 8.58 -3.63
C SER A 308 -21.30 8.54 -4.11
N ARG A 309 -21.54 8.15 -5.37
CA ARG A 309 -22.90 7.94 -5.92
C ARG A 309 -23.61 6.74 -5.29
N SER A 310 -22.88 5.66 -5.01
CA SER A 310 -23.44 4.44 -4.39
C SER A 310 -23.76 4.60 -2.90
N ALA A 311 -23.03 5.45 -2.18
CA ALA A 311 -23.27 5.75 -0.76
C ALA A 311 -24.45 6.71 -0.53
N ARG A 312 -24.92 7.39 -1.59
CA ARG A 312 -26.13 8.23 -1.60
C ARG A 312 -27.39 7.35 -1.60
N SER A 313 -27.48 6.40 -0.68
CA SER A 313 -28.75 5.73 -0.37
C SER A 313 -29.73 6.82 0.05
N LYS A 314 -30.86 6.93 -0.69
CA LYS A 314 -31.96 7.85 -0.39
C LYS A 314 -32.34 7.68 1.07
N GLY A 315 -31.97 8.65 1.92
CA GLY A 315 -32.53 8.73 3.26
C GLY A 315 -34.04 8.80 3.12
N ARG A 316 -34.74 7.69 3.45
CA ARG A 316 -36.18 7.77 3.65
C ARG A 316 -36.36 8.70 4.83
N ILE A 317 -36.92 9.87 4.58
CA ILE A 317 -37.32 10.81 5.64
C ILE A 317 -38.43 10.09 6.40
N ILE A 318 -38.09 9.44 7.52
CA ILE A 318 -39.05 8.80 8.45
C ILE A 318 -39.54 9.87 9.45
N LEU A 319 -39.95 11.02 8.94
CA LEU A 319 -40.74 11.96 9.72
C LEU A 319 -42.06 12.10 8.99
N LYS A 320 -43.07 11.39 9.50
CA LYS A 320 -44.47 11.77 9.28
C LYS A 320 -44.55 13.22 9.75
N ARG A 321 -44.86 14.17 8.87
CA ARG A 321 -45.30 15.50 9.29
C ARG A 321 -46.48 15.23 10.23
N ALA A 322 -46.28 15.44 11.53
CA ALA A 322 -47.41 15.59 12.43
C ALA A 322 -48.14 16.84 11.92
N GLU A 323 -49.31 16.61 11.32
CA GLU A 323 -50.22 17.65 10.89
C GLU A 323 -50.60 18.47 12.13
N GLY A 324 -49.98 19.64 12.26
CA GLY A 324 -50.54 20.72 13.08
C GLY A 324 -51.70 21.31 12.30
N HIS A 325 -52.90 20.81 12.54
CA HIS A 325 -54.13 21.51 12.22
C HIS A 325 -54.88 21.74 13.55
N ALA A 326 -55.25 23.02 13.69
CA ALA A 326 -55.87 23.72 14.81
C ALA A 326 -56.97 22.97 15.56
#